data_AF-A0A0R2XS77-F1
#
_entry.id   AF-A0A0R2XS77-F1
#
_cell.length_a   1.000
_cell.length_b   1.000
_cell.length_c   1.000
_cell.angle_alpha   90.00
_cell.angle_beta   90.00
_cell.angle_gamma   90.00
#
_symmetry.space_group_name_H-M   'P 1'
#
loop_
_entity.id
_entity.type
_entity.pdbx_description
1 polymer ?
#
loop_
_entity_poly.entity_id
_entity_poly.type
_entity_poly.pdbx_seq_one_letter_code
_entity_poly.pdbx_strand_id
1 'polypeptide(L)' 'MTILRDRAPPTANFRRASSGITGVWVIEAAKRLEFEAVTVHTPLASTEGAAVVQAVVFVPFFQQASLGCLS' A
#
# COMPACT_ATOMS: atom_id res chain seq x y z
N MET A 1 16.11 1.74 4.65
CA MET A 1 16.18 0.34 5.17
C MET A 1 17.02 0.20 6.45
N THR A 2 17.68 1.25 6.95
CA THR A 2 18.53 1.17 8.15
C THR A 2 17.73 1.21 9.46
N ILE A 3 16.71 2.09 9.57
CA ILE A 3 15.88 2.26 10.78
C ILE A 3 15.03 1.00 11.10
N LEU A 4 14.56 0.29 10.07
CA LEU A 4 13.77 -0.94 10.24
C LEU A 4 14.63 -2.15 10.65
N ARG A 5 15.95 -2.06 10.45
CA ARG A 5 16.91 -3.12 10.79
C ARG A 5 17.67 -2.82 12.09
N ASP A 6 17.41 -1.66 12.70
CA ASP A 6 18.00 -1.27 13.98
C ASP A 6 17.40 -2.13 15.11
N ARG A 7 18.21 -2.44 16.12
CA ARG A 7 17.85 -3.39 17.18
C ARG A 7 16.97 -2.75 18.27
N ALA A 8 16.94 -1.42 18.34
CA ALA A 8 16.14 -0.66 19.30
C ALA A 8 15.62 0.69 18.73
N PRO A 9 14.89 0.72 17.60
CA PRO A 9 14.28 1.95 17.13
C PRO A 9 13.19 2.39 18.12
N PRO A 10 13.10 3.68 18.48
CA PRO A 10 11.95 4.20 19.20
C PRO A 10 10.68 3.82 18.44
N THR A 11 9.70 3.24 19.12
CA THR A 11 8.48 2.63 18.53
C THR A 11 7.74 3.55 17.56
N ALA A 12 7.75 4.87 17.80
CA ALA A 12 7.16 5.85 16.90
C ALA A 12 7.89 5.96 15.55
N ASN A 13 9.22 5.90 15.55
CA ASN A 13 10.05 5.99 14.34
C ASN A 13 9.97 4.69 13.52
N PHE A 14 9.89 3.54 14.20
CA PHE A 14 9.66 2.25 13.54
C PHE A 14 8.32 2.23 12.81
N ARG A 15 7.22 2.62 13.47
CA ARG A 15 5.89 2.69 12.84
C ARG A 15 5.87 3.61 11.63
N ARG A 16 6.42 4.82 11.75
CA ARG A 16 6.49 5.78 10.63
C ARG A 16 7.29 5.25 9.45
N ALA A 17 8.46 4.66 9.71
CA ALA A 17 9.30 4.07 8.66
C ALA A 17 8.62 2.85 7.99
N SER A 18 7.91 2.03 8.77
CA SER A 18 7.18 0.86 8.27
C SER A 18 5.99 1.25 7.36
N SER A 19 5.25 2.30 7.72
CA SER A 19 4.17 2.83 6.87
C SER A 19 4.71 3.40 5.56
N GLY A 20 5.81 4.15 5.61
CA GLY A 20 6.44 4.71 4.41
C GLY A 20 6.91 3.64 3.42
N ILE A 21 7.54 2.57 3.89
CA ILE A 21 8.01 1.50 3.00
C ILE A 21 6.87 0.65 2.45
N THR A 22 5.79 0.47 3.22
CA THR A 22 4.60 -0.25 2.77
C THR A 22 3.98 0.43 1.55
N GLY A 23 3.91 1.78 1.54
CA GLY A 23 3.41 2.52 0.39
C GLY A 23 4.23 2.28 -0.89
N VAL A 24 5.56 2.28 -0.78
CA VAL A 24 6.45 1.97 -1.92
C VAL A 24 6.20 0.55 -2.43
N TRP A 25 6.07 -0.43 -1.53
CA TRP A 25 5.80 -1.82 -1.91
C TRP A 25 4.44 -2.00 -2.58
N VAL A 26 3.40 -1.33 -2.08
CA VAL A 26 2.06 -1.39 -2.68
C VAL A 26 2.08 -0.80 -4.10
N ILE A 27 2.77 0.32 -4.32
CA ILE A 27 2.92 0.92 -5.67
C ILE A 27 3.67 -0.03 -6.60
N GLU A 28 4.78 -0.63 -6.15
CA GLU A 28 5.55 -1.58 -6.95
C GLU A 28 4.80 -2.89 -7.23
N ALA A 29 3.95 -3.33 -6.29
CA ALA A 29 3.07 -4.48 -6.49
C ALA A 29 1.94 -4.14 -7.48
N ALA A 30 1.38 -2.94 -7.40
CA ALA A 30 0.29 -2.48 -8.26
C ALA A 30 0.68 -2.42 -9.75
N LYS A 31 1.96 -2.26 -10.08
CA LYS A 31 2.47 -2.35 -11.46
C LYS A 31 2.25 -3.72 -12.13
N ARG A 32 1.97 -4.76 -11.34
CA ARG A 32 1.67 -6.11 -11.84
C ARG A 32 0.19 -6.35 -12.07
N LEU A 33 -0.67 -5.36 -11.76
CA LEU A 33 -2.10 -5.47 -12.01
C LEU A 33 -2.39 -5.26 -13.49
N GLU A 34 -3.41 -5.95 -13.99
CA GLU A 34 -3.94 -5.74 -15.32
C GLU A 34 -4.93 -4.58 -15.30
N PHE A 35 -4.85 -3.74 -16.34
CA PHE A 35 -5.70 -2.57 -16.50
C PHE A 35 -6.43 -2.61 -17.84
N GLU A 36 -7.65 -2.10 -17.85
CA GLU A 36 -8.43 -1.84 -19.06
C GLU A 36 -8.59 -0.33 -19.29
N ALA A 37 -8.64 0.06 -20.56
CA ALA A 37 -8.92 1.43 -20.95
C ALA A 37 -10.41 1.74 -20.72
N VAL A 38 -10.70 2.84 -20.03
CA VAL A 38 -12.07 3.30 -19.78
C VAL A 38 -12.21 4.75 -20.22
N THR A 39 -13.33 5.11 -20.82
CA THR A 39 -13.62 6.53 -21.08
C THR A 39 -14.10 7.18 -19.79
N VAL A 40 -13.40 8.22 -19.35
CA VAL A 40 -13.74 9.02 -18.17
C VAL A 40 -14.22 10.39 -18.63
N HIS A 41 -15.40 10.80 -18.16
CA HIS A 41 -15.89 12.16 -18.35
C HIS A 41 -15.39 13.03 -17.20
N THR A 42 -14.42 13.89 -17.50
CA THR A 42 -14.02 14.94 -16.57
C THR A 42 -14.97 16.14 -16.71
N PRO A 43 -15.03 17.06 -15.73
CA PRO A 43 -15.85 18.27 -15.85
C PRO A 43 -15.57 19.13 -17.08
N LEU A 44 -14.40 18.96 -17.73
CA LEU A 44 -13.98 19.73 -18.89
C LEU A 44 -14.16 18.95 -20.20
N ALA A 45 -13.86 17.65 -20.23
CA ALA A 45 -13.93 16.82 -21.43
C ALA A 45 -13.85 15.31 -21.12
N SER A 46 -14.21 14.49 -22.09
CA SER A 46 -13.96 13.04 -22.08
C SER A 46 -12.49 12.74 -22.37
N THR A 47 -11.90 11.80 -21.63
CA THR A 47 -10.53 11.31 -21.84
C THR A 47 -10.45 9.80 -21.60
N GLU A 48 -9.41 9.17 -22.10
CA GLU A 48 -9.06 7.79 -21.76
C GLU A 48 -8.44 7.75 -20.35
N GLY A 49 -8.92 6.81 -19.54
CA GLY A 49 -8.39 6.47 -18.22
C GLY A 49 -8.12 4.97 -18.13
N ALA A 50 -7.62 4.52 -16.99
CA ALA A 50 -7.32 3.11 -16.73
C ALA A 50 -8.06 2.62 -15.49
N ALA A 51 -8.73 1.47 -15.59
CA ALA A 51 -9.36 0.78 -14.47
C ALA A 51 -8.69 -0.58 -14.22
N VAL A 52 -8.61 -1.01 -12.97
CA VAL A 52 -8.06 -2.32 -12.62
C VAL A 52 -9.08 -3.40 -13.03
N VAL A 53 -8.64 -4.40 -13.80
CA VAL A 53 -9.52 -5.46 -14.35
C VAL A 53 -10.08 -6.37 -13.25
N GLN A 54 -9.30 -6.57 -12.18
CA GLN A 54 -9.59 -7.56 -11.14
C GLN A 54 -9.81 -6.91 -9.77
N ALA A 55 -10.66 -7.52 -8.95
CA ALA A 55 -10.82 -7.11 -7.55
C ALA A 55 -9.51 -7.35 -6.76
N VAL A 56 -8.99 -6.29 -6.14
CA VAL A 56 -7.80 -6.38 -5.28
C VAL A 56 -8.24 -6.65 -3.84
N VAL A 57 -7.81 -7.76 -3.26
CA VAL A 57 -8.06 -8.12 -1.85
C VAL A 57 -6.78 -7.97 -1.04
N PHE A 58 -6.84 -7.15 0.02
CA PHE A 58 -5.73 -7.00 0.97
C PHE A 58 -5.88 -8.04 2.09
N VAL A 59 -4.98 -9.03 2.12
CA VAL A 59 -4.95 -10.04 3.18
C VAL A 59 -3.77 -9.73 4.12
N PRO A 60 -4.00 -9.16 5.31
CA PRO A 60 -2.94 -8.98 6.29
C PRO A 60 -2.50 -10.32 6.87
N PHE A 61 -1.20 -10.60 6.83
CA PHE A 61 -0.61 -11.72 7.59
C PHE A 61 -0.37 -11.26 9.02
N PHE A 62 -1.23 -11.67 9.95
CA PHE A 62 -1.03 -11.39 11.37
C PHE A 62 -0.04 -12.39 11.99
N GLN A 63 1.13 -11.91 12.42
CA GLN A 63 1.91 -12.62 13.44
C GLN A 63 1.36 -12.23 14.83
N GLN A 64 1.31 -13.17 15.76
CA GLN A 64 0.70 -13.11 17.10
C GLN A 64 1.11 -11.92 18.00
N ALA A 65 2.09 -11.11 17.56
CA ALA A 65 2.55 -9.89 18.22
C ALA A 65 1.60 -8.67 18.06
N SER A 66 0.60 -8.71 17.17
CA SER A 66 -0.29 -7.55 16.92
C SER A 66 -1.50 -7.43 17.86
N LEU A 67 -1.83 -8.48 18.63
CA LEU A 67 -2.93 -8.43 19.61
C LEU A 67 -2.53 -7.75 20.94
N GLY A 68 -1.23 -7.58 21.20
CA GLY A 68 -0.72 -6.96 22.45
C GLY A 68 -0.74 -5.43 22.48
N CYS A 69 -1.26 -4.76 21.45
CA CYS A 69 -1.37 -3.29 21.39
C CYS A 69 -2.82 -2.78 21.31
N LEU A 70 -3.81 -3.62 21.67
CA LEU A 70 -5.21 -3.24 21.83
C LEU A 70 -5.67 -3.38 23.29
N SER A 71 -4.92 -2.79 24.22
CA SER A 71 -5.31 -2.55 25.61
C SER A 71 -4.91 -1.15 26.03
#